data_AF-A0A453T0W1-F1
#
_entry.id   AF-A0A453T0W1-F1
#
_cell.length_a   1.000
_cell.length_b   1.000
_cell.length_c   1.000
_cell.angle_alpha   90.00
_cell.angle_beta   90.00
_cell.angle_gamma   90.00
#
_symmetry.space_group_name_H-M   'P 1'
#
loop_
_entity.id
_entity.type
_entity.pdbx_description
1 polymer ?
#
loop_
_entity_poly.entity_id
_entity_poly.type
_entity_poly.pdbx_seq_one_letter_code
_entity_poly.pdbx_strand_id
1 'polypeptide(L)'
;MLRAPHMKELIDMYSGPDVVTAIQQEGELQRVANTLPENIPNSVKRCTDKTLLSLKNNPGWGFDKKCQFMDKFVREVSEQYK
;
A
#
# COMPACT_ATOMS: atom_id res chain seq x y z
N MET A 1 -27.76 13.57 -15.67
CA MET A 1 -27.05 12.35 -15.25
C MET A 1 -27.57 11.97 -13.88
N LEU A 2 -28.36 10.90 -13.78
CA LEU A 2 -28.84 10.37 -12.49
C LEU A 2 -27.62 9.90 -11.70
N ARG A 3 -27.28 10.59 -10.60
CA ARG A 3 -26.35 10.05 -9.58
C ARG A 3 -26.95 8.72 -9.15
N ALA A 4 -26.29 7.60 -9.42
CA ALA A 4 -26.70 6.30 -8.91
C ALA A 4 -26.66 6.37 -7.37
N PRO A 5 -27.81 6.47 -6.66
CA PRO A 5 -27.78 6.90 -5.26
C PRO A 5 -27.32 5.81 -4.28
N HIS A 6 -26.97 4.61 -4.75
CA HIS A 6 -26.80 3.43 -3.87
C HIS A 6 -25.59 2.56 -4.23
N MET A 7 -24.62 3.07 -5.01
CA MET A 7 -23.48 2.25 -5.44
C MET A 7 -22.62 1.75 -4.28
N LYS A 8 -22.44 2.59 -3.25
CA LYS A 8 -21.73 2.19 -2.02
C LYS A 8 -22.49 1.11 -1.26
N GLU A 9 -23.79 1.28 -1.05
CA GLU A 9 -24.64 0.30 -0.35
C GLU A 9 -24.66 -1.05 -1.06
N LEU A 10 -24.74 -1.06 -2.41
CA LEU A 10 -24.65 -2.30 -3.18
C LEU A 10 -23.29 -2.97 -3.02
N ILE A 11 -22.19 -2.21 -3.10
CA ILE A 11 -20.85 -2.76 -2.87
C ILE A 11 -20.76 -3.34 -1.45
N ASP A 12 -21.17 -2.60 -0.44
CA ASP A 12 -21.11 -3.01 0.97
C ASP A 12 -21.98 -4.25 1.25
N MET A 13 -23.11 -4.43 0.53
CA MET A 13 -24.03 -5.56 0.73
C MET A 13 -23.51 -6.88 0.12
N TYR A 14 -22.77 -6.78 -1.00
CA TYR A 14 -22.19 -7.96 -1.68
C TYR A 14 -20.73 -8.22 -1.29
N SER A 15 -20.08 -7.25 -0.66
CA SER A 15 -18.70 -7.38 -0.24
C SER A 15 -18.64 -7.75 1.24
N GLY A 16 -17.72 -8.65 1.61
CA GLY A 16 -17.60 -9.11 3.00
C GLY A 16 -17.15 -8.00 3.98
N PRO A 17 -17.21 -8.25 5.30
CA PRO A 17 -16.78 -7.29 6.32
C PRO A 17 -15.29 -6.88 6.21
N ASP A 18 -14.47 -7.66 5.51
CA ASP A 18 -13.02 -7.44 5.35
C ASP A 18 -12.66 -6.67 4.06
N VAL A 19 -13.54 -5.79 3.58
CA VAL A 19 -13.26 -4.99 2.38
C VAL A 19 -12.24 -3.92 2.69
N VAL A 20 -10.98 -4.22 2.37
CA VAL A 20 -9.94 -3.20 2.29
C VAL A 20 -10.01 -2.57 0.90
N THR A 21 -10.53 -1.36 0.84
CA THR A 21 -10.59 -0.59 -0.41
C THR A 21 -9.20 -0.37 -0.97
N ALA A 22 -9.06 -0.24 -2.29
CA ALA A 22 -7.77 0.06 -2.92
C ALA A 22 -7.11 1.32 -2.35
N ILE A 23 -7.90 2.30 -1.91
CA ILE A 23 -7.44 3.53 -1.25
C ILE A 23 -6.82 3.23 0.11
N GLN A 24 -7.47 2.39 0.93
CA GLN A 24 -6.93 1.99 2.23
C GLN A 24 -5.64 1.17 2.07
N GLN A 25 -5.61 0.27 1.09
CA GLN A 25 -4.41 -0.53 0.81
C GLN A 25 -3.22 0.38 0.43
N GLU A 26 -3.45 1.35 -0.44
CA GLU A 26 -2.43 2.32 -0.84
C GLU A 26 -1.97 3.20 0.34
N GLY A 27 -2.92 3.68 1.16
CA GLY A 27 -2.62 4.47 2.35
C GLY A 27 -1.73 3.75 3.36
N GLU A 28 -1.99 2.47 3.62
CA GLU A 28 -1.18 1.67 4.53
C GLU A 28 0.22 1.39 3.98
N LEU A 29 0.35 1.06 2.69
CA LEU A 29 1.67 0.87 2.07
C LEU A 29 2.50 2.17 2.12
N GLN A 30 1.86 3.32 1.88
CA GLN A 30 2.50 4.63 1.99
C GLN A 30 2.89 4.93 3.44
N ARG A 31 2.03 4.60 4.41
CA ARG A 31 2.33 4.76 5.84
C ARG A 31 3.60 4.01 6.23
N VAL A 32 3.72 2.75 5.79
CA VAL A 32 4.93 1.94 6.03
C VAL A 32 6.14 2.56 5.34
N ALA A 33 6.03 2.94 4.06
CA ALA A 33 7.13 3.58 3.34
C ALA A 33 7.63 4.88 3.99
N ASN A 34 6.73 5.67 4.59
CA ASN A 34 7.08 6.91 5.28
C ASN A 34 7.83 6.70 6.60
N THR A 35 7.93 5.46 7.10
CA THR A 35 8.76 5.14 8.28
C THR A 35 10.24 4.98 7.95
N LEU A 36 10.62 5.09 6.67
CA LEU A 36 12.01 5.08 6.26
C LEU A 36 12.79 6.29 6.84
N PRO A 37 14.07 6.11 7.19
CA PRO A 37 14.91 7.20 7.69
C PRO A 37 15.08 8.33 6.66
N GLU A 38 15.24 9.57 7.11
CA GLU A 38 15.41 10.72 6.19
C GLU A 38 16.77 10.72 5.47
N ASN A 39 17.79 10.14 6.11
CA ASN A 39 19.19 10.08 5.67
C ASN A 39 19.44 9.07 4.53
N ILE A 40 18.40 8.38 4.03
CA ILE A 40 18.57 7.40 2.96
C ILE A 40 18.94 8.08 1.62
N PRO A 41 19.77 7.44 0.79
CA PRO A 41 20.09 7.94 -0.54
C PRO A 41 18.85 8.13 -1.42
N ASN A 42 18.90 9.10 -2.33
CA ASN A 42 17.81 9.36 -3.30
C ASN A 42 17.51 8.15 -4.20
N SER A 43 18.50 7.29 -4.45
CA SER A 43 18.30 6.03 -5.18
C SER A 43 17.35 5.08 -4.44
N VAL A 44 17.47 5.01 -3.10
CA VAL A 44 16.60 4.19 -2.25
C VAL A 44 15.20 4.78 -2.23
N LYS A 45 15.04 6.11 -2.07
CA LYS A 45 13.73 6.78 -2.16
C LYS A 45 13.02 6.44 -3.47
N ARG A 46 13.71 6.62 -4.60
CA ARG A 46 13.16 6.29 -5.93
C ARG A 46 12.85 4.80 -6.10
N CYS A 47 13.61 3.92 -5.46
CA CYS A 47 13.34 2.49 -5.44
C CYS A 47 12.04 2.20 -4.67
N THR A 48 11.86 2.80 -3.49
CA THR A 48 10.64 2.71 -2.69
C THR A 48 9.41 3.16 -3.48
N ASP A 49 9.47 4.31 -4.15
CA ASP A 49 8.36 4.84 -4.94
C ASP A 49 7.94 3.89 -6.08
N LYS A 50 8.93 3.34 -6.79
CA LYS A 50 8.68 2.34 -7.85
C LYS A 50 8.11 1.03 -7.30
N THR A 51 8.57 0.64 -6.12
CA THR A 51 8.13 -0.57 -5.43
C THR A 51 6.68 -0.44 -4.99
N LEU A 52 6.31 0.69 -4.40
CA LEU A 52 4.92 1.02 -4.06
C LEU A 52 4.01 0.97 -5.29
N LEU A 53 4.43 1.61 -6.39
CA LEU A 53 3.67 1.59 -7.64
C LEU A 53 3.49 0.15 -8.18
N SER A 54 4.54 -0.67 -8.06
CA SER A 54 4.51 -2.06 -8.50
C SER A 54 3.58 -2.91 -7.63
N LEU A 55 3.62 -2.75 -6.31
CA LEU A 55 2.75 -3.46 -5.37
C LEU A 55 1.28 -3.06 -5.54
N LYS A 56 1.00 -1.77 -5.77
CA LYS A 56 -0.34 -1.27 -6.05
C LYS A 56 -0.95 -1.99 -7.26
N ASN A 57 -0.19 -2.09 -8.35
CA ASN A 57 -0.65 -2.68 -9.60
C ASN A 57 -0.49 -4.22 -9.69
N ASN A 58 -0.05 -4.89 -8.62
CA ASN A 58 0.14 -6.34 -8.61
C ASN A 58 -1.14 -7.06 -8.14
N PRO A 59 -1.88 -7.74 -9.04
CA PRO A 59 -3.07 -8.51 -8.67
C PRO A 59 -2.74 -9.90 -8.10
N GLY A 60 -1.50 -10.38 -8.28
CA GLY A 60 -1.09 -11.72 -7.87
C GLY A 60 -0.78 -11.86 -6.38
N TRP A 61 -0.64 -10.74 -5.65
CA TRP A 61 -0.39 -10.73 -4.21
C TRP A 61 -1.59 -10.17 -3.46
N GLY A 62 -2.03 -10.87 -2.42
CA GLY A 62 -2.99 -10.34 -1.44
C GLY A 62 -2.38 -9.20 -0.63
N PHE A 63 -3.23 -8.34 -0.05
CA PHE A 63 -2.80 -7.14 0.68
C PHE A 63 -1.82 -7.47 1.82
N ASP A 64 -2.07 -8.51 2.60
CA ASP A 64 -1.19 -8.93 3.70
C ASP A 64 0.24 -9.21 3.23
N LYS A 65 0.40 -9.85 2.06
CA LYS A 65 1.73 -10.12 1.48
C LYS A 65 2.42 -8.84 1.03
N LYS A 66 1.67 -7.86 0.52
CA LYS A 66 2.22 -6.54 0.15
C LYS A 66 2.72 -5.79 1.38
N CYS A 67 1.95 -5.82 2.48
CA CYS A 67 2.35 -5.24 3.76
C CYS A 67 3.59 -5.94 4.34
N GLN A 68 3.58 -7.27 4.44
CA GLN A 68 4.73 -8.04 4.94
C GLN A 68 6.02 -7.76 4.17
N PHE A 69 5.92 -7.62 2.85
CA PHE A 69 7.05 -7.24 2.01
C PHE A 69 7.55 -5.82 2.36
N MET A 70 6.66 -4.84 2.44
CA MET A 70 7.03 -3.46 2.76
C MET A 70 7.62 -3.34 4.17
N ASP A 71 7.06 -4.03 5.15
CA ASP A 71 7.59 -4.05 6.51
C ASP A 71 9.01 -4.61 6.56
N LYS A 72 9.26 -5.71 5.84
CA LYS A 72 10.60 -6.30 5.73
C LYS A 72 11.56 -5.36 5.00
N PHE A 73 11.13 -4.77 3.90
CA PHE A 73 11.93 -3.84 3.11
C PHE A 73 12.35 -2.63 3.94
N VAL A 74 11.40 -1.98 4.62
CA VAL A 74 11.67 -0.84 5.48
C VAL A 74 12.63 -1.21 6.60
N ARG A 75 12.43 -2.37 7.25
CA ARG A 75 13.32 -2.83 8.32
C ARG A 75 14.76 -2.98 7.82
N GLU A 76 14.96 -3.66 6.69
CA GLU A 76 16.29 -3.89 6.11
C GLU A 76 16.95 -2.56 5.71
N VAL A 77 16.22 -1.66 5.05
CA VAL A 77 16.74 -0.34 4.69
C VAL A 77 17.09 0.46 5.95
N SER A 78 16.23 0.45 6.96
CA SER A 78 16.47 1.16 8.22
C SER A 78 17.68 0.61 8.96
N GLU A 79 17.92 -0.70 8.92
CA GLU A 79 19.13 -1.32 9.51
C GLU A 79 20.42 -0.91 8.80
N GLN A 80 20.38 -0.78 7.46
CA GLN A 80 21.55 -0.38 6.68
C GLN A 80 21.89 1.11 6.80
N TYR A 81 20.88 1.96 7.01
CA TYR A 81 21.03 3.42 7.05
C TYR A 81 20.69 4.02 8.43
N LYS A 82 20.81 3.22 9.49
CA LYS A 82 20.63 3.63 10.88
C LYS A 82 21.61 4.73 11.30
#